data_AF-R7KM60-F1
#
_entry.id   AF-R7KM60-F1
#
_cell.length_a   1.000
_cell.length_b   1.000
_cell.length_c   1.000
_cell.angle_alpha   90.00
_cell.angle_beta   90.00
_cell.angle_gamma   90.00
#
_symmetry.space_group_name_H-M   'P 1'
#
loop_
_entity.id
_entity.type
_entity.pdbx_description
1 polymer ?
#
loop_
_entity_poly.entity_id
_entity_poly.type
_entity_poly.pdbx_seq_one_letter_code
_entity_poly.pdbx_strand_id
1 'polypeptide(L)'
;MLLSPEKKYYVYRLGLSLASGASLASAFAPANTPLFALAALILIFYIVGVTEKVSHAVLWGMAFGFGWFVTGISWVYYSMYHYGYMPLEWTYVTTCVFSLALALFPTVAFALVVKFVSNPIVRMALALPAAFTLLEWVRGWLLTGFPWLNPAYAIVDWPLAGLAPFIGSFGVLLGLVWIAGLIGAIWALKGKWIYVAACGITIFSVLLLSMAGKQIVWSEPSGEMTVRLVQPNLEPRLLQQSMSERFDEMYFYLDNVKVEKASVDAVILPESAYPLAWQQFPNDQKERLLQWVKSEKKSLLFNAFWLSDGQYSNAAIALDEKGDLSLYQKHHLVPFGEFVPWGFRWFIDAMRIPMTDLQPGNESQLAMNFAGHSVAVNLCYENLFGSEWIRAWDHASPELLINLSNLKWFGPVKAASQHLQISQMRALETARPLLSVTNSGETAYVDAHGVVVKRLATDIDATMDVTVTTMKGEATPYVKWGDWPAVILAFLMLIAAFICTFAEKRLQKG
;
A
#
# COMPACT_ATOMS: atom_id res chain seq x y z
N MET A 1 -6.59 30.08 -35.42
CA MET A 1 -5.39 29.58 -36.13
C MET A 1 -5.32 28.06 -35.91
N LEU A 2 -5.57 27.25 -36.94
CA LEU A 2 -5.59 25.79 -36.80
C LEU A 2 -4.15 25.26 -36.65
N LEU A 3 -3.88 24.46 -35.61
CA LEU A 3 -2.56 23.82 -35.37
C LEU A 3 -2.14 22.97 -36.59
N SER A 4 -0.84 22.91 -36.88
CA SER A 4 -0.30 22.01 -37.91
C SER A 4 -0.57 20.54 -37.55
N PRO A 5 -0.61 19.61 -38.52
CA PRO A 5 -0.86 18.19 -38.27
C PRO A 5 0.09 17.57 -37.22
N GLU A 6 1.37 17.95 -37.23
CA GLU A 6 2.34 17.51 -36.23
C GLU A 6 2.04 18.05 -34.82
N LYS A 7 1.64 19.33 -34.72
CA LYS A 7 1.24 19.93 -33.44
C LYS A 7 -0.05 19.31 -32.92
N LYS A 8 -1.01 19.00 -33.80
CA LYS A 8 -2.23 18.27 -33.45
C LYS A 8 -1.90 16.87 -32.91
N TYR A 9 -1.06 16.12 -33.63
CA TYR A 9 -0.60 14.80 -33.21
C TYR A 9 0.03 14.81 -31.80
N TYR A 10 0.85 15.83 -31.52
CA TYR A 10 1.48 16.01 -30.21
C TYR A 10 0.48 16.31 -29.09
N VAL A 11 -0.43 17.26 -29.33
CA VAL A 11 -1.45 17.67 -28.34
C VAL A 11 -2.42 16.53 -28.05
N TYR A 12 -2.83 15.76 -29.07
CA TYR A 12 -3.71 14.61 -28.86
C TYR A 12 -3.04 13.53 -28.00
N ARG A 13 -1.78 13.18 -28.28
CA ARG A 13 -1.05 12.19 -27.45
C ARG A 13 -0.82 12.68 -26.03
N LEU A 14 -0.54 13.97 -25.85
CA LEU A 14 -0.44 14.56 -24.52
C LEU A 14 -1.74 14.41 -23.72
N GLY A 15 -2.88 14.77 -24.33
CA GLY A 15 -4.19 14.62 -23.71
C GLY A 15 -4.54 13.16 -23.42
N LEU A 16 -4.24 12.25 -24.35
CA LEU A 16 -4.43 10.81 -24.15
C LEU A 16 -3.54 10.23 -23.05
N SER A 17 -2.31 10.69 -22.92
CA SER A 17 -1.42 10.30 -21.83
C SER A 17 -1.95 10.75 -20.48
N LEU A 18 -2.39 12.01 -20.37
CA LEU A 18 -3.03 12.52 -19.16
C LEU A 18 -4.30 11.73 -18.79
N ALA A 19 -5.17 11.49 -19.78
CA ALA A 19 -6.40 10.73 -19.58
C ALA A 19 -6.13 9.26 -19.22
N SER A 20 -5.10 8.64 -19.81
CA SER A 20 -4.62 7.31 -19.44
C SER A 20 -4.18 7.26 -17.97
N GLY A 21 -3.41 8.25 -17.51
CA GLY A 21 -3.03 8.38 -16.10
C GLY A 21 -4.25 8.47 -15.18
N ALA A 22 -5.17 9.38 -15.48
CA ALA A 22 -6.40 9.53 -14.70
C ALA A 22 -7.25 8.23 -14.70
N SER A 23 -7.33 7.54 -15.85
CA SER A 23 -7.98 6.24 -15.97
C SER A 23 -7.33 5.17 -15.08
N LEU A 24 -6.00 5.12 -15.02
CA LEU A 24 -5.29 4.22 -14.10
C LEU A 24 -5.63 4.53 -12.65
N ALA A 25 -5.70 5.81 -12.27
CA ALA A 25 -6.10 6.21 -10.93
C ALA A 25 -7.53 5.78 -10.55
N SER A 26 -8.45 5.78 -11.52
CA SER A 26 -9.83 5.30 -11.35
C SER A 26 -9.95 3.78 -11.24
N ALA A 27 -8.90 3.01 -11.55
CA ALA A 27 -8.92 1.57 -11.36
C ALA A 27 -8.87 1.17 -9.87
N PHE A 28 -8.28 2.02 -9.04
CA PHE A 28 -8.20 1.82 -7.59
C PHE A 28 -9.56 2.03 -6.91
N ALA A 29 -9.68 1.55 -5.69
CA ALA A 29 -10.81 1.87 -4.84
C ALA A 29 -10.93 3.41 -4.63
N PRO A 30 -12.16 3.93 -4.46
CA PRO A 30 -13.43 3.20 -4.31
C PRO A 30 -14.08 2.76 -5.64
N ALA A 31 -13.59 3.23 -6.79
CA ALA A 31 -14.21 2.89 -8.08
C ALA A 31 -14.00 1.42 -8.47
N ASN A 32 -12.84 0.84 -8.10
CA ASN A 32 -12.50 -0.58 -8.27
C ASN A 32 -12.75 -1.11 -9.70
N THR A 33 -12.18 -0.42 -10.71
CA THR A 33 -12.35 -0.76 -12.13
C THR A 33 -11.03 -1.26 -12.76
N PRO A 34 -10.58 -2.48 -12.46
CA PRO A 34 -9.26 -2.99 -12.88
C PRO A 34 -9.03 -3.01 -14.41
N LEU A 35 -10.10 -3.10 -15.22
CA LEU A 35 -10.02 -2.96 -16.69
C LEU A 35 -9.43 -1.62 -17.11
N PHE A 36 -9.68 -0.55 -16.35
CA PHE A 36 -9.16 0.77 -16.64
C PHE A 36 -7.65 0.85 -16.41
N ALA A 37 -7.10 0.07 -15.47
CA ALA A 37 -5.64 -0.03 -15.30
C ALA A 37 -5.01 -0.67 -16.53
N LEU A 38 -5.55 -1.81 -16.99
CA LEU A 38 -5.03 -2.51 -18.17
C LEU A 38 -5.14 -1.64 -19.43
N ALA A 39 -6.29 -1.02 -19.68
CA ALA A 39 -6.50 -0.16 -20.84
C ALA A 39 -5.59 1.07 -20.82
N ALA A 40 -5.42 1.72 -19.66
CA ALA A 40 -4.51 2.85 -19.49
C ALA A 40 -3.07 2.46 -19.83
N LEU A 41 -2.59 1.33 -19.28
CA LEU A 41 -1.23 0.84 -19.48
C LEU A 41 -0.96 0.44 -20.94
N ILE A 42 -1.91 -0.23 -21.61
CA ILE A 42 -1.81 -0.56 -23.04
C ILE A 42 -1.65 0.73 -23.86
N LEU A 43 -2.51 1.73 -23.61
CA LEU A 43 -2.51 2.98 -24.36
C LEU A 43 -1.19 3.74 -24.18
N ILE A 44 -0.72 3.92 -22.95
CA ILE A 44 0.52 4.68 -22.71
C ILE A 44 1.75 3.94 -23.22
N PHE A 45 1.82 2.61 -23.05
CA PHE A 45 2.93 1.82 -23.58
C PHE A 45 2.95 1.82 -25.10
N TYR A 46 1.81 1.80 -25.77
CA TYR A 46 1.74 1.96 -27.21
C TYR A 46 2.20 3.36 -27.65
N ILE A 47 1.71 4.43 -26.98
CA ILE A 47 2.08 5.82 -27.28
C ILE A 47 3.60 6.02 -27.16
N VAL A 48 4.21 5.54 -26.07
CA VAL A 48 5.65 5.65 -25.82
C VAL A 48 6.44 4.69 -26.70
N GLY A 49 5.95 3.46 -26.91
CA GLY A 49 6.64 2.43 -27.68
C GLY A 49 6.92 2.83 -29.13
N VAL A 50 5.97 3.53 -29.76
CA VAL A 50 6.08 3.98 -31.17
C VAL A 50 6.75 5.34 -31.35
N THR A 51 7.19 6.01 -30.27
CA THR A 51 7.82 7.33 -30.37
C THR A 51 9.31 7.22 -30.69
N GLU A 52 9.86 8.13 -31.49
CA GLU A 52 11.30 8.16 -31.77
C GLU A 52 12.06 9.20 -30.93
N LYS A 53 11.33 10.19 -30.37
CA LYS A 53 11.93 11.31 -29.64
C LYS A 53 11.82 11.10 -28.14
N VAL A 54 12.96 11.16 -27.45
CA VAL A 54 13.03 11.09 -25.98
C VAL A 54 12.23 12.25 -25.35
N SER A 55 12.24 13.44 -25.94
CA SER A 55 11.46 14.58 -25.43
C SER A 55 9.95 14.31 -25.41
N HIS A 56 9.42 13.55 -26.36
CA HIS A 56 8.02 13.13 -26.35
C HIS A 56 7.76 12.13 -25.23
N ALA A 57 8.66 11.16 -25.03
CA ALA A 57 8.55 10.19 -23.94
C ALA A 57 8.56 10.89 -22.57
N VAL A 58 9.41 11.92 -22.41
CA VAL A 58 9.45 12.75 -21.20
C VAL A 58 8.13 13.47 -20.98
N LEU A 59 7.61 14.19 -21.97
CA LEU A 59 6.38 14.95 -21.77
C LEU A 59 5.16 14.03 -21.56
N TRP A 60 5.02 12.98 -22.37
CA TRP A 60 3.89 12.05 -22.27
C TRP A 60 3.97 11.22 -20.99
N GLY A 61 5.17 10.83 -20.56
CA GLY A 61 5.39 10.21 -19.25
C GLY A 61 5.01 11.11 -18.10
N MET A 62 5.38 12.40 -18.17
CA MET A 62 5.03 13.38 -17.15
C MET A 62 3.52 13.61 -17.10
N ALA A 63 2.85 13.74 -18.25
CA ALA A 63 1.40 13.89 -18.31
C ALA A 63 0.66 12.66 -17.80
N PHE A 64 1.11 11.46 -18.17
CA PHE A 64 0.58 10.20 -17.64
C PHE A 64 0.75 10.10 -16.13
N GLY A 65 1.97 10.27 -15.62
CA GLY A 65 2.24 10.21 -14.19
C GLY A 65 1.46 11.28 -13.43
N PHE A 66 1.39 12.50 -13.96
CA PHE A 66 0.63 13.59 -13.34
C PHE A 66 -0.86 13.23 -13.25
N GLY A 67 -1.48 12.79 -14.35
CA GLY A 67 -2.89 12.38 -14.35
C GLY A 67 -3.17 11.24 -13.36
N TRP A 68 -2.24 10.29 -13.26
CA TRP A 68 -2.32 9.17 -12.34
C TRP A 68 -2.26 9.60 -10.87
N PHE A 69 -1.22 10.35 -10.49
CA PHE A 69 -1.03 10.75 -9.11
C PHE A 69 -2.00 11.86 -8.70
N VAL A 70 -2.18 12.93 -9.48
CA VAL A 70 -3.05 14.05 -9.10
C VAL A 70 -4.49 13.60 -8.88
N THR A 71 -4.95 12.62 -9.69
CA THR A 71 -6.27 12.03 -9.51
C THR A 71 -6.25 11.08 -8.33
N GLY A 72 -5.29 10.15 -8.25
CA GLY A 72 -5.33 9.05 -7.29
C GLY A 72 -5.02 9.44 -5.84
N ILE A 73 -4.11 10.40 -5.62
CA ILE A 73 -3.74 10.94 -4.31
C ILE A 73 -4.32 12.33 -4.05
N SER A 74 -5.39 12.69 -4.76
CA SER A 74 -6.06 13.99 -4.58
C SER A 74 -6.42 14.26 -3.12
N TRP A 75 -6.67 13.21 -2.32
CA TRP A 75 -7.01 13.26 -0.90
C TRP A 75 -5.93 13.87 0.02
N VAL A 76 -4.66 13.99 -0.42
CA VAL A 76 -3.58 14.60 0.39
C VAL A 76 -3.90 16.07 0.74
N TYR A 77 -4.69 16.76 -0.09
CA TYR A 77 -5.15 18.11 0.22
C TYR A 77 -5.90 18.19 1.56
N TYR A 78 -6.63 17.12 1.93
CA TYR A 78 -7.46 17.10 3.13
C TYR A 78 -6.60 17.26 4.37
N SER A 79 -5.47 16.55 4.43
CA SER A 79 -4.51 16.64 5.53
C SER A 79 -3.94 18.04 5.66
N MET A 80 -3.50 18.62 4.52
CA MET A 80 -2.87 19.94 4.48
C MET A 80 -3.85 21.06 4.83
N TYR A 81 -5.08 20.98 4.35
CA TYR A 81 -6.10 22.00 4.57
C TYR A 81 -6.67 21.93 6.00
N HIS A 82 -7.23 20.78 6.38
CA HIS A 82 -7.98 20.64 7.64
C HIS A 82 -7.07 20.59 8.87
N TYR A 83 -5.88 20.01 8.76
CA TYR A 83 -4.98 19.85 9.90
C TYR A 83 -3.67 20.62 9.74
N GLY A 84 -3.18 20.81 8.51
CA GLY A 84 -2.02 21.66 8.25
C GLY A 84 -2.35 23.16 8.32
N TYR A 85 -3.63 23.54 8.34
CA TYR A 85 -4.12 24.92 8.26
C TYR A 85 -3.53 25.71 7.07
N MET A 86 -3.14 25.00 6.01
CA MET A 86 -2.60 25.59 4.81
C MET A 86 -3.75 26.23 3.98
N PRO A 87 -3.58 27.45 3.44
CA PRO A 87 -4.59 28.05 2.56
C PRO A 87 -4.91 27.14 1.38
N LEU A 88 -6.18 27.10 0.97
CA LEU A 88 -6.70 26.14 0.01
C LEU A 88 -5.93 26.15 -1.32
N GLU A 89 -5.56 27.33 -1.81
CA GLU A 89 -4.82 27.51 -3.07
C GLU A 89 -3.45 26.82 -3.00
N TRP A 90 -2.76 26.96 -1.88
CA TRP A 90 -1.45 26.33 -1.65
C TRP A 90 -1.55 24.82 -1.50
N THR A 91 -2.69 24.29 -1.02
CA THR A 91 -2.90 22.84 -0.98
C THR A 91 -2.96 22.25 -2.39
N TYR A 92 -3.68 22.89 -3.33
CA TYR A 92 -3.73 22.43 -4.73
C TYR A 92 -2.37 22.51 -5.41
N VAL A 93 -1.62 23.61 -5.20
CA VAL A 93 -0.27 23.75 -5.75
C VAL A 93 0.64 22.64 -5.21
N THR A 94 0.61 22.39 -3.90
CA THR A 94 1.45 21.38 -3.26
C THR A 94 1.08 19.96 -3.71
N THR A 95 -0.22 19.64 -3.81
CA THR A 95 -0.68 18.35 -4.38
C THR A 95 -0.23 18.19 -5.83
N CYS A 96 -0.28 19.24 -6.65
CA CYS A 96 0.21 19.19 -8.03
C CYS A 96 1.73 18.96 -8.08
N VAL A 97 2.50 19.69 -7.28
CA VAL A 97 3.96 19.56 -7.21
C VAL A 97 4.35 18.15 -6.75
N PHE A 98 3.70 17.64 -5.71
CA PHE A 98 3.92 16.28 -5.23
C PHE A 98 3.57 15.23 -6.30
N SER A 99 2.45 15.40 -7.00
CA SER A 99 2.06 14.53 -8.11
C SER A 99 3.05 14.56 -9.28
N LEU A 100 3.61 15.73 -9.60
CA LEU A 100 4.66 15.88 -10.60
C LEU A 100 5.97 15.21 -10.16
N ALA A 101 6.32 15.31 -8.88
CA ALA A 101 7.49 14.62 -8.34
C ALA A 101 7.34 13.09 -8.46
N LEU A 102 6.17 12.54 -8.14
CA LEU A 102 5.87 11.13 -8.34
C LEU A 102 5.82 10.75 -9.84
N ALA A 103 5.37 11.65 -10.71
CA ALA A 103 5.35 11.43 -12.15
C ALA A 103 6.75 11.29 -12.76
N LEU A 104 7.81 11.71 -12.06
CA LEU A 104 9.19 11.52 -12.53
C LEU A 104 9.56 10.04 -12.67
N PHE A 105 9.06 9.16 -11.81
CA PHE A 105 9.39 7.72 -11.84
C PHE A 105 8.99 7.05 -13.17
N PRO A 106 7.71 7.07 -13.60
CA PRO A 106 7.34 6.53 -14.91
C PRO A 106 7.95 7.33 -16.07
N THR A 107 8.17 8.64 -15.90
CA THR A 107 8.81 9.49 -16.91
C THR A 107 10.25 9.05 -17.21
N VAL A 108 11.04 8.81 -16.16
CA VAL A 108 12.43 8.34 -16.27
C VAL A 108 12.44 6.95 -16.91
N ALA A 109 11.57 6.04 -16.49
CA ALA A 109 11.44 4.72 -17.12
C ALA A 109 11.21 4.84 -18.64
N PHE A 110 10.23 5.64 -19.06
CA PHE A 110 9.88 5.83 -20.47
C PHE A 110 11.01 6.50 -21.26
N ALA A 111 11.64 7.53 -20.70
CA ALA A 111 12.73 8.25 -21.35
C ALA A 111 13.96 7.35 -21.57
N LEU A 112 14.34 6.54 -20.57
CA LEU A 112 15.45 5.60 -20.69
C LEU A 112 15.18 4.53 -21.75
N VAL A 113 13.99 3.94 -21.75
CA VAL A 113 13.61 2.91 -22.73
C VAL A 113 13.66 3.47 -24.16
N VAL A 114 13.06 4.64 -24.40
CA VAL A 114 13.07 5.27 -25.73
C VAL A 114 14.48 5.67 -26.17
N LYS A 115 15.34 6.09 -25.23
CA LYS A 115 16.72 6.49 -25.53
C LYS A 115 17.57 5.29 -25.98
N PHE A 116 17.41 4.14 -25.36
CA PHE A 116 18.36 3.04 -25.54
C PHE A 116 17.86 1.83 -26.33
N VAL A 117 16.55 1.58 -26.37
CA VAL A 117 15.97 0.43 -27.09
C VAL A 117 15.30 0.96 -28.35
N SER A 118 15.79 0.60 -29.54
CA SER A 118 15.30 1.21 -30.79
C SER A 118 14.10 0.48 -31.40
N ASN A 119 13.91 -0.82 -31.15
CA ASN A 119 12.80 -1.56 -31.74
C ASN A 119 11.49 -1.35 -30.95
N PRO A 120 10.42 -0.80 -31.55
CA PRO A 120 9.14 -0.56 -30.86
C PRO A 120 8.51 -1.81 -30.22
N ILE A 121 8.63 -2.96 -30.87
CA ILE A 121 8.07 -4.24 -30.39
C ILE A 121 8.83 -4.68 -29.13
N VAL A 122 10.16 -4.65 -29.16
CA VAL A 122 11.01 -5.00 -28.01
C VAL A 122 10.80 -4.00 -26.86
N ARG A 123 10.62 -2.71 -27.18
CA ARG A 123 10.25 -1.69 -26.18
C ARG A 123 8.97 -2.06 -25.45
N MET A 124 7.89 -2.33 -26.19
CA MET A 124 6.59 -2.62 -25.59
C MET A 124 6.56 -3.98 -24.88
N ALA A 125 7.12 -5.02 -25.50
CA ALA A 125 7.03 -6.38 -24.98
C ALA A 125 7.97 -6.64 -23.78
N LEU A 126 9.11 -5.95 -23.67
CA LEU A 126 10.12 -6.25 -22.66
C LEU A 126 10.55 -5.01 -21.86
N ALA A 127 11.03 -3.98 -22.54
CA ALA A 127 11.73 -2.89 -21.85
C ALA A 127 10.83 -1.93 -21.06
N LEU A 128 9.65 -1.57 -21.58
CA LEU A 128 8.69 -0.72 -20.87
C LEU A 128 8.13 -1.39 -19.60
N PRO A 129 7.61 -2.65 -19.66
CA PRO A 129 7.20 -3.37 -18.46
C PRO A 129 8.29 -3.42 -17.39
N ALA A 130 9.50 -3.78 -17.80
CA ALA A 130 10.61 -3.94 -16.88
C ALA A 130 11.09 -2.62 -16.25
N ALA A 131 11.28 -1.57 -17.06
CA ALA A 131 11.66 -0.26 -16.54
C ALA A 131 10.57 0.33 -15.64
N PHE A 132 9.30 0.15 -15.99
CA PHE A 132 8.18 0.63 -15.18
C PHE A 132 8.19 -0.04 -13.81
N THR A 133 8.27 -1.38 -13.75
CA THR A 133 8.34 -2.12 -12.49
C THR A 133 9.55 -1.72 -11.64
N LEU A 134 10.73 -1.57 -12.23
CA LEU A 134 11.94 -1.19 -11.48
C LEU A 134 11.82 0.23 -10.91
N LEU A 135 11.28 1.19 -11.65
CA LEU A 135 11.10 2.56 -11.15
C LEU A 135 9.99 2.65 -10.10
N GLU A 136 8.96 1.81 -10.19
CA GLU A 136 7.96 1.66 -9.13
C GLU A 136 8.55 1.04 -7.87
N TRP A 137 9.44 0.05 -8.02
CA TRP A 137 10.19 -0.52 -6.90
C TRP A 137 11.10 0.52 -6.25
N VAL A 138 11.84 1.31 -7.03
CA VAL A 138 12.65 2.44 -6.52
C VAL A 138 11.76 3.46 -5.78
N ARG A 139 10.58 3.79 -6.32
CA ARG A 139 9.61 4.68 -5.65
C ARG A 139 9.15 4.15 -4.29
N GLY A 140 9.18 2.83 -4.10
CA GLY A 140 8.80 2.15 -2.87
C GLY A 140 9.78 2.31 -1.71
N TRP A 141 11.03 2.74 -1.93
CA TRP A 141 12.02 2.88 -0.86
C TRP A 141 12.89 4.16 -0.94
N LEU A 142 13.01 4.77 -2.12
CA LEU A 142 13.76 6.01 -2.29
C LEU A 142 13.11 7.14 -1.47
N LEU A 143 13.92 7.91 -0.73
CA LEU A 143 13.45 8.98 0.15
C LEU A 143 12.32 8.51 1.07
N THR A 144 12.57 7.44 1.84
CA THR A 144 11.62 6.74 2.74
C THR A 144 10.51 5.96 2.06
N GLY A 145 10.36 6.09 0.75
CA GLY A 145 9.38 5.36 -0.05
C GLY A 145 7.97 5.94 0.03
N PHE A 146 7.27 5.89 -1.11
CA PHE A 146 5.84 6.16 -1.22
C PHE A 146 5.24 5.19 -2.24
N PRO A 147 5.09 3.88 -1.94
CA PRO A 147 4.56 2.89 -2.89
C PRO A 147 3.02 2.94 -3.04
N TRP A 148 2.37 4.05 -2.65
CA TRP A 148 0.93 4.24 -2.83
C TRP A 148 0.56 4.19 -4.32
N LEU A 149 -0.66 3.73 -4.63
CA LEU A 149 -1.15 3.51 -5.99
C LEU A 149 -0.28 2.56 -6.82
N ASN A 150 0.41 1.56 -6.25
CA ASN A 150 1.01 0.52 -7.10
C ASN A 150 -0.10 -0.18 -7.92
N PRO A 151 -0.03 -0.26 -9.27
CA PRO A 151 -1.08 -0.86 -10.10
C PRO A 151 -1.47 -2.29 -9.73
N ALA A 152 -0.60 -3.02 -9.03
CA ALA A 152 -0.92 -4.33 -8.48
C ALA A 152 -2.13 -4.30 -7.53
N TYR A 153 -2.29 -3.25 -6.72
CA TYR A 153 -3.40 -3.16 -5.77
C TYR A 153 -4.74 -2.96 -6.46
N ALA A 154 -4.77 -2.26 -7.61
CA ALA A 154 -6.00 -2.05 -8.38
C ALA A 154 -6.57 -3.35 -8.95
N ILE A 155 -5.76 -4.42 -9.05
CA ILE A 155 -6.13 -5.71 -9.62
C ILE A 155 -6.09 -6.84 -8.58
N VAL A 156 -6.20 -6.51 -7.28
CA VAL A 156 -6.11 -7.49 -6.18
C VAL A 156 -7.15 -8.61 -6.29
N ASP A 157 -8.32 -8.32 -6.85
CA ASP A 157 -9.39 -9.31 -7.05
C ASP A 157 -9.22 -10.14 -8.35
N TRP A 158 -8.32 -9.76 -9.25
CA TRP A 158 -8.15 -10.42 -10.56
C TRP A 158 -7.37 -11.73 -10.48
N PRO A 159 -7.49 -12.61 -11.50
CA PRO A 159 -6.72 -13.86 -11.56
C PRO A 159 -5.21 -13.65 -11.41
N LEU A 160 -4.68 -12.51 -11.86
CA LEU A 160 -3.27 -12.16 -11.82
C LEU A 160 -2.71 -11.95 -10.38
N ALA A 161 -3.59 -11.71 -9.40
CA ALA A 161 -3.20 -11.61 -8.00
C ALA A 161 -2.65 -12.93 -7.42
N GLY A 162 -2.86 -14.06 -8.11
CA GLY A 162 -2.25 -15.34 -7.74
C GLY A 162 -0.72 -15.39 -7.84
N LEU A 163 -0.09 -14.38 -8.43
CA LEU A 163 1.37 -14.19 -8.38
C LEU A 163 1.85 -13.63 -7.03
N ALA A 164 0.97 -13.01 -6.24
CA ALA A 164 1.34 -12.32 -5.00
C ALA A 164 2.08 -13.21 -3.99
N PRO A 165 1.64 -14.46 -3.69
CA PRO A 165 2.38 -15.34 -2.79
C PRO A 165 3.78 -15.72 -3.27
N PHE A 166 4.06 -15.64 -4.58
CA PHE A 166 5.36 -16.04 -5.13
C PHE A 166 6.36 -14.90 -5.15
N ILE A 167 5.92 -13.75 -5.66
CA ILE A 167 6.79 -12.67 -6.11
C ILE A 167 6.28 -11.28 -5.71
N GLY A 168 5.28 -11.25 -4.83
CA GLY A 168 4.76 -10.02 -4.24
C GLY A 168 3.99 -9.13 -5.19
N SER A 169 3.55 -7.98 -4.65
CA SER A 169 2.90 -6.91 -5.39
C SER A 169 3.70 -6.40 -6.58
N PHE A 170 5.03 -6.32 -6.50
CA PHE A 170 5.85 -5.92 -7.66
C PHE A 170 5.88 -6.99 -8.76
N GLY A 171 5.71 -8.26 -8.42
CA GLY A 171 5.56 -9.33 -9.41
C GLY A 171 4.18 -9.34 -10.07
N VAL A 172 3.12 -9.07 -9.30
CA VAL A 172 1.77 -8.83 -9.83
C VAL A 172 1.78 -7.62 -10.77
N LEU A 173 2.44 -6.53 -10.37
CA LEU A 173 2.67 -5.35 -11.21
C LEU A 173 3.36 -5.74 -12.51
N LEU A 174 4.50 -6.44 -12.42
CA LEU A 174 5.26 -6.88 -13.59
C LEU A 174 4.41 -7.70 -14.54
N GLY A 175 3.62 -8.66 -14.03
CA GLY A 175 2.68 -9.42 -14.84
C GLY A 175 1.67 -8.52 -15.57
N LEU A 176 1.11 -7.53 -14.87
CA LEU A 176 0.09 -6.64 -15.43
C LEU A 176 0.69 -5.77 -16.55
N VAL A 177 1.81 -5.11 -16.27
CA VAL A 177 2.46 -4.24 -17.24
C VAL A 177 3.04 -5.05 -18.40
N TRP A 178 3.46 -6.30 -18.17
CA TRP A 178 3.96 -7.17 -19.23
C TRP A 178 2.84 -7.60 -20.18
N ILE A 179 1.68 -8.00 -19.66
CA ILE A 179 0.49 -8.28 -20.48
C ILE A 179 0.08 -7.03 -21.29
N ALA A 180 0.04 -5.85 -20.64
CA ALA A 180 -0.28 -4.60 -21.32
C ALA A 180 0.71 -4.30 -22.48
N GLY A 181 2.00 -4.49 -22.23
CA GLY A 181 3.07 -4.32 -23.21
C GLY A 181 2.99 -5.30 -24.38
N LEU A 182 2.70 -6.58 -24.11
CA LEU A 182 2.53 -7.61 -25.13
C LEU A 182 1.33 -7.32 -26.03
N ILE A 183 0.21 -6.86 -25.47
CA ILE A 183 -0.97 -6.44 -26.25
C ILE A 183 -0.62 -5.25 -27.16
N GLY A 184 0.08 -4.24 -26.63
CA GLY A 184 0.57 -3.11 -27.43
C GLY A 184 1.52 -3.55 -28.55
N ALA A 185 2.40 -4.52 -28.28
CA ALA A 185 3.33 -5.09 -29.25
C ALA A 185 2.61 -5.85 -30.38
N ILE A 186 1.55 -6.61 -30.06
CA ILE A 186 0.70 -7.32 -31.04
C ILE A 186 0.14 -6.34 -32.08
N TRP A 187 -0.34 -5.17 -31.65
CA TRP A 187 -0.84 -4.13 -32.57
C TRP A 187 0.24 -3.58 -33.50
N ALA A 188 1.49 -3.45 -33.01
CA ALA A 188 2.60 -2.98 -33.82
C ALA A 188 3.19 -4.04 -34.77
N LEU A 189 2.94 -5.33 -34.51
CA LEU A 189 3.45 -6.44 -35.30
C LEU A 189 2.78 -6.60 -36.69
N LYS A 190 1.68 -5.89 -36.96
CA LYS A 190 0.99 -5.83 -38.27
C LYS A 190 0.85 -7.21 -38.97
N GLY A 191 0.48 -8.25 -38.23
CA GLY A 191 0.19 -9.57 -38.80
C GLY A 191 1.40 -10.50 -38.97
N LYS A 192 2.56 -10.19 -38.39
CA LYS A 192 3.67 -11.16 -38.29
C LYS A 192 3.31 -12.29 -37.30
N TRP A 193 2.57 -13.27 -37.80
CA TRP A 193 1.84 -14.27 -37.00
C TRP A 193 2.70 -15.01 -35.96
N ILE A 194 3.97 -15.33 -36.27
CA ILE A 194 4.85 -16.05 -35.35
C ILE A 194 5.12 -15.26 -34.06
N TYR A 195 5.33 -13.94 -34.16
CA TYR A 195 5.57 -13.08 -32.99
C TYR A 195 4.27 -12.78 -32.25
N VAL A 196 3.14 -12.69 -32.98
CA VAL A 196 1.81 -12.56 -32.37
C VAL A 196 1.48 -13.81 -31.55
N ALA A 197 1.74 -15.00 -32.10
CA ALA A 197 1.59 -16.27 -31.40
C ALA A 197 2.50 -16.33 -30.17
N ALA A 198 3.77 -15.92 -30.29
CA ALA A 198 4.68 -15.84 -29.15
C ALA A 198 4.14 -14.92 -28.04
N CYS A 199 3.65 -13.72 -28.37
CA CYS A 199 3.04 -12.81 -27.39
C CYS A 199 1.80 -13.45 -26.73
N GLY A 200 0.93 -14.09 -27.53
CA GLY A 200 -0.27 -14.77 -27.03
C GLY A 200 0.07 -15.92 -26.09
N ILE A 201 1.07 -16.74 -26.43
CA ILE A 201 1.57 -17.82 -25.57
C ILE A 201 2.12 -17.24 -24.26
N THR A 202 2.93 -16.18 -24.31
CA THR A 202 3.45 -15.55 -23.08
C THR A 202 2.34 -15.03 -22.18
N ILE A 203 1.34 -14.31 -22.74
CA ILE A 203 0.17 -13.85 -21.96
C ILE A 203 -0.54 -15.05 -21.33
N PHE A 204 -0.79 -16.11 -22.10
CA PHE A 204 -1.44 -17.32 -21.61
C PHE A 204 -0.62 -17.98 -20.49
N SER A 205 0.70 -18.09 -20.64
CA SER A 205 1.58 -18.66 -19.61
C SER A 205 1.56 -17.84 -18.31
N VAL A 206 1.59 -16.52 -18.38
CA VAL A 206 1.52 -15.64 -17.19
C VAL A 206 0.18 -15.83 -16.46
N LEU A 207 -0.93 -15.86 -17.21
CA LEU A 207 -2.25 -16.08 -16.63
C LEU A 207 -2.40 -17.48 -16.03
N LEU A 208 -1.90 -18.52 -16.73
CA LEU A 208 -1.94 -19.90 -16.27
C LEU A 208 -1.12 -20.08 -14.98
N LEU A 209 0.10 -19.53 -14.93
CA LEU A 209 0.94 -19.53 -13.72
C LEU A 209 0.22 -18.86 -12.55
N SER A 210 -0.42 -17.70 -12.80
CA SER A 210 -1.16 -17.00 -11.75
C SER A 210 -2.39 -17.76 -11.27
N MET A 211 -3.16 -18.36 -12.19
CA MET A 211 -4.33 -19.17 -11.83
C MET A 211 -3.94 -20.42 -11.06
N ALA A 212 -2.86 -21.11 -11.47
CA ALA A 212 -2.29 -22.20 -10.71
C ALA A 212 -1.82 -21.74 -9.32
N GLY A 213 -1.24 -20.54 -9.25
CA GLY A 213 -0.83 -19.90 -8.00
C GLY A 213 -1.95 -19.70 -7.00
N LYS A 214 -3.14 -19.30 -7.45
CA LYS A 214 -4.33 -19.16 -6.59
C LYS A 214 -4.83 -20.48 -6.01
N GLN A 215 -4.50 -21.62 -6.65
CA GLN A 215 -4.93 -22.94 -6.19
C GLN A 215 -3.97 -23.57 -5.17
N ILE A 216 -2.77 -23.00 -5.02
CA ILE A 216 -1.79 -23.52 -4.06
C ILE A 216 -2.17 -23.05 -2.65
N VAL A 217 -2.34 -24.03 -1.76
CA VAL A 217 -2.58 -23.80 -0.34
C VAL A 217 -1.24 -23.58 0.34
N TRP A 218 -0.94 -22.33 0.69
CA TRP A 218 0.29 -21.96 1.39
C TRP A 218 0.18 -22.08 2.92
N SER A 219 -1.05 -22.13 3.42
CA SER A 219 -1.35 -22.14 4.84
C SER A 219 -2.66 -22.86 5.09
N GLU A 220 -2.75 -23.54 6.23
CA GLU A 220 -3.93 -24.28 6.67
C GLU A 220 -4.53 -23.65 7.94
N PRO A 221 -5.85 -23.77 8.15
CA PRO A 221 -6.49 -23.34 9.38
C PRO A 221 -5.84 -23.95 10.63
N SER A 222 -5.46 -23.12 11.60
CA SER A 222 -4.86 -23.53 12.88
C SER A 222 -5.79 -23.42 14.08
N GLY A 223 -6.85 -22.62 13.95
CA GLY A 223 -7.75 -22.29 15.05
C GLY A 223 -8.71 -21.17 14.63
N GLU A 224 -9.52 -20.73 15.59
CA GLU A 224 -10.43 -19.60 15.42
C GLU A 224 -10.33 -18.69 16.64
N MET A 225 -10.45 -17.39 16.41
CA MET A 225 -10.48 -16.37 17.44
C MET A 225 -11.61 -15.38 17.11
N THR A 226 -12.50 -15.14 18.05
CA THR A 226 -13.56 -14.14 17.90
C THR A 226 -13.12 -12.82 18.53
N VAL A 227 -13.10 -11.75 17.73
CA VAL A 227 -12.62 -10.44 18.17
C VAL A 227 -13.64 -9.35 17.90
N ARG A 228 -13.70 -8.37 18.80
CA ARG A 228 -14.42 -7.11 18.59
C ARG A 228 -13.46 -6.07 18.04
N LEU A 229 -13.76 -5.57 16.84
CA LEU A 229 -13.06 -4.45 16.23
C LEU A 229 -13.82 -3.16 16.54
N VAL A 230 -13.12 -2.15 17.06
CA VAL A 230 -13.73 -0.86 17.44
C VAL A 230 -13.33 0.23 16.45
N GLN A 231 -14.32 1.00 15.98
CA GLN A 231 -14.14 2.16 15.12
C GLN A 231 -14.85 3.37 15.74
N PRO A 232 -14.15 4.17 16.56
CA PRO A 232 -14.79 5.18 17.37
C PRO A 232 -14.98 6.53 16.66
N ASN A 233 -14.44 6.69 15.44
CA ASN A 233 -14.55 7.89 14.60
C ASN A 233 -14.11 9.19 15.30
N LEU A 234 -13.01 9.13 16.03
CA LEU A 234 -12.56 10.23 16.87
C LEU A 234 -11.74 11.24 16.07
N GLU A 235 -11.84 12.52 16.43
CA GLU A 235 -11.01 13.54 15.81
C GLU A 235 -9.54 13.41 16.26
N PRO A 236 -8.53 13.47 15.37
CA PRO A 236 -7.14 13.18 15.71
C PRO A 236 -6.46 14.27 16.55
N ARG A 237 -6.93 15.51 16.42
CA ARG A 237 -6.41 16.68 17.14
C ARG A 237 -7.52 17.28 17.98
N LEU A 238 -7.63 16.79 19.19
CA LEU A 238 -8.50 17.42 20.16
C LEU A 238 -7.68 18.44 20.94
N LEU A 239 -7.60 19.66 20.38
CA LEU A 239 -7.33 20.87 21.17
C LEU A 239 -8.46 21.14 22.19
N GLN A 240 -9.49 20.29 22.27
CA GLN A 240 -10.73 20.53 23.02
C GLN A 240 -11.14 19.41 23.99
N GLN A 241 -10.67 18.16 23.83
CA GLN A 241 -11.02 17.10 24.78
C GLN A 241 -9.98 17.00 25.90
N SER A 242 -10.48 16.81 27.11
CA SER A 242 -9.66 16.47 28.26
C SER A 242 -9.15 15.03 28.14
N MET A 243 -8.02 14.75 28.80
CA MET A 243 -7.50 13.38 28.85
C MET A 243 -8.49 12.38 29.44
N SER A 244 -9.32 12.80 30.40
CA SER A 244 -10.33 11.94 31.04
C SER A 244 -11.39 11.48 30.04
N GLU A 245 -11.90 12.41 29.21
CA GLU A 245 -12.93 12.09 28.21
C GLU A 245 -12.45 11.02 27.24
N ARG A 246 -11.17 11.07 26.84
CA ARG A 246 -10.60 10.07 25.93
C ARG A 246 -10.53 8.68 26.55
N PHE A 247 -10.21 8.60 27.84
CA PHE A 247 -10.25 7.34 28.57
C PHE A 247 -11.69 6.82 28.67
N ASP A 248 -12.64 7.67 29.08
CA ASP A 248 -14.06 7.31 29.21
C ASP A 248 -14.66 6.80 27.89
N GLU A 249 -14.33 7.44 26.76
CA GLU A 249 -14.70 6.97 25.42
C GLU A 249 -14.19 5.55 25.13
N MET A 250 -12.93 5.26 25.46
CA MET A 250 -12.38 3.90 25.23
C MET A 250 -13.03 2.87 26.17
N TYR A 251 -13.27 3.22 27.43
CA TYR A 251 -13.96 2.33 28.35
C TYR A 251 -15.41 2.08 27.98
N PHE A 252 -16.10 3.03 27.34
CA PHE A 252 -17.46 2.80 26.84
C PHE A 252 -17.51 1.54 25.95
N TYR A 253 -16.56 1.37 25.02
CA TYR A 253 -16.50 0.17 24.18
C TYR A 253 -16.16 -1.10 24.95
N LEU A 254 -15.28 -1.01 25.94
CA LEU A 254 -14.90 -2.14 26.80
C LEU A 254 -16.06 -2.58 27.71
N ASP A 255 -16.80 -1.62 28.26
CA ASP A 255 -17.93 -1.85 29.14
C ASP A 255 -19.12 -2.42 28.33
N ASN A 256 -19.30 -2.01 27.06
CA ASN A 256 -20.32 -2.59 26.18
C ASN A 256 -20.13 -4.09 25.93
N VAL A 257 -18.89 -4.59 25.87
CA VAL A 257 -18.63 -6.04 25.76
C VAL A 257 -19.24 -6.81 26.93
N LYS A 258 -19.14 -6.24 28.13
CA LYS A 258 -19.70 -6.82 29.36
C LYS A 258 -21.21 -6.72 29.40
N VAL A 259 -21.76 -5.54 29.09
CA VAL A 259 -23.22 -5.28 29.11
C VAL A 259 -23.95 -6.17 28.11
N GLU A 260 -23.40 -6.33 26.91
CA GLU A 260 -23.96 -7.16 25.85
C GLU A 260 -23.73 -8.66 26.09
N LYS A 261 -22.87 -9.04 27.04
CA LYS A 261 -22.36 -10.40 27.24
C LYS A 261 -21.79 -10.98 25.95
N ALA A 262 -21.03 -10.16 25.22
CA ALA A 262 -20.49 -10.53 23.94
C ALA A 262 -19.51 -11.70 24.07
N SER A 263 -19.72 -12.76 23.29
CA SER A 263 -18.90 -13.96 23.25
C SER A 263 -17.65 -13.76 22.38
N VAL A 264 -16.83 -12.77 22.74
CA VAL A 264 -15.55 -12.45 22.08
C VAL A 264 -14.37 -12.84 22.97
N ASP A 265 -13.26 -13.27 22.37
CA ASP A 265 -12.00 -13.61 23.04
C ASP A 265 -11.13 -12.38 23.27
N ALA A 266 -11.26 -11.37 22.41
CA ALA A 266 -10.47 -10.14 22.52
C ALA A 266 -11.16 -8.89 21.95
N VAL A 267 -10.64 -7.71 22.30
CA VAL A 267 -11.04 -6.41 21.77
C VAL A 267 -9.84 -5.71 21.15
N ILE A 268 -10.03 -5.07 19.99
CA ILE A 268 -9.00 -4.31 19.30
C ILE A 268 -9.46 -2.86 19.11
N LEU A 269 -8.68 -1.93 19.67
CA LEU A 269 -8.82 -0.49 19.51
C LEU A 269 -7.83 0.03 18.45
N PRO A 270 -8.20 1.04 17.65
CA PRO A 270 -7.41 1.50 16.52
C PRO A 270 -6.22 2.38 16.94
N GLU A 271 -5.46 2.87 15.94
CA GLU A 271 -4.43 3.89 16.18
C GLU A 271 -5.02 5.17 16.76
N SER A 272 -4.25 5.84 17.61
CA SER A 272 -4.64 7.04 18.36
C SER A 272 -5.71 6.78 19.42
N ALA A 273 -5.94 5.54 19.87
CA ALA A 273 -6.88 5.24 20.95
C ALA A 273 -6.57 6.05 22.22
N TYR A 274 -5.30 6.06 22.67
CA TYR A 274 -4.84 6.87 23.79
C TYR A 274 -3.72 7.83 23.38
N PRO A 275 -3.80 9.13 23.71
CA PRO A 275 -2.82 10.14 23.30
C PRO A 275 -1.65 10.30 24.29
N LEU A 276 -1.52 9.40 25.28
CA LEU A 276 -0.41 9.38 26.24
C LEU A 276 0.51 8.18 26.02
N ALA A 277 1.72 8.27 26.57
CA ALA A 277 2.54 7.10 26.71
C ALA A 277 2.00 6.17 27.82
N TRP A 278 2.08 4.86 27.63
CA TRP A 278 1.66 3.87 28.64
C TRP A 278 2.25 4.11 30.04
N GLN A 279 3.52 4.55 30.08
CA GLN A 279 4.24 4.89 31.31
C GLN A 279 3.65 6.10 32.04
N GLN A 280 2.89 6.93 31.34
CA GLN A 280 2.32 8.18 31.82
C GLN A 280 0.80 8.09 32.03
N PHE A 281 0.20 6.92 31.85
CA PHE A 281 -1.21 6.73 32.15
C PHE A 281 -1.47 6.99 33.64
N PRO A 282 -2.56 7.70 33.99
CA PRO A 282 -2.99 7.79 35.39
C PRO A 282 -3.16 6.39 35.99
N ASN A 283 -2.72 6.20 37.24
CA ASN A 283 -2.67 4.88 37.88
C ASN A 283 -4.04 4.20 37.93
N ASP A 284 -5.10 4.97 38.20
CA ASP A 284 -6.50 4.53 38.22
C ASP A 284 -6.96 4.00 36.86
N GLN A 285 -6.58 4.68 35.76
CA GLN A 285 -6.93 4.26 34.40
C GLN A 285 -6.16 2.99 34.00
N LYS A 286 -4.86 2.95 34.29
CA LYS A 286 -4.04 1.76 34.06
C LYS A 286 -4.56 0.55 34.82
N GLU A 287 -4.93 0.73 36.10
CA GLU A 287 -5.51 -0.31 36.92
C GLU A 287 -6.88 -0.77 36.38
N ARG A 288 -7.74 0.16 35.95
CA ARG A 288 -9.04 -0.19 35.34
C ARG A 288 -8.88 -1.07 34.10
N LEU A 289 -7.90 -0.80 33.22
CA LEU A 289 -7.62 -1.66 32.06
C LEU A 289 -7.17 -3.07 32.48
N LEU A 290 -6.23 -3.14 33.43
CA LEU A 290 -5.71 -4.42 33.93
C LEU A 290 -6.79 -5.22 34.67
N GLN A 291 -7.68 -4.56 35.40
CA GLN A 291 -8.82 -5.19 36.05
C GLN A 291 -9.82 -5.71 35.02
N TRP A 292 -10.11 -4.94 33.96
CA TRP A 292 -11.03 -5.35 32.91
C TRP A 292 -10.57 -6.62 32.19
N VAL A 293 -9.31 -6.70 31.75
CA VAL A 293 -8.80 -7.91 31.06
C VAL A 293 -8.84 -9.15 31.97
N LYS A 294 -8.55 -8.99 33.26
CA LYS A 294 -8.59 -10.07 34.26
C LYS A 294 -10.01 -10.50 34.62
N SER A 295 -10.94 -9.56 34.79
CA SER A 295 -12.31 -9.86 35.20
C SER A 295 -13.12 -10.47 34.06
N GLU A 296 -12.95 -9.93 32.85
CA GLU A 296 -13.65 -10.40 31.67
C GLU A 296 -12.96 -11.62 31.03
N LYS A 297 -11.69 -11.90 31.41
CA LYS A 297 -10.83 -12.95 30.84
C LYS A 297 -10.72 -12.82 29.32
N LYS A 298 -10.41 -11.61 28.87
CA LYS A 298 -10.32 -11.23 27.45
C LYS A 298 -9.01 -10.51 27.22
N SER A 299 -8.46 -10.66 26.02
CA SER A 299 -7.29 -9.88 25.60
C SER A 299 -7.71 -8.50 25.06
N LEU A 300 -6.81 -7.53 25.16
CA LEU A 300 -7.03 -6.17 24.66
C LEU A 300 -5.80 -5.70 23.87
N LEU A 301 -6.00 -5.27 22.63
CA LEU A 301 -4.97 -4.63 21.81
C LEU A 301 -5.37 -3.19 21.54
N PHE A 302 -4.46 -2.25 21.78
CA PHE A 302 -4.71 -0.83 21.57
C PHE A 302 -3.44 -0.08 21.20
N ASN A 303 -3.61 1.10 20.62
CA ASN A 303 -2.51 2.00 20.35
C ASN A 303 -2.35 3.06 21.45
N ALA A 304 -1.10 3.30 21.82
CA ALA A 304 -0.67 4.38 22.71
C ALA A 304 0.77 4.77 22.36
N PHE A 305 1.27 5.85 22.92
CA PHE A 305 2.71 6.09 22.84
C PHE A 305 3.48 5.16 23.79
N TRP A 306 4.77 5.00 23.53
CA TRP A 306 5.71 4.36 24.44
C TRP A 306 6.85 5.31 24.73
N LEU A 307 7.18 5.49 26.00
CA LEU A 307 8.26 6.35 26.46
C LEU A 307 9.45 5.51 26.94
N SER A 308 10.57 5.57 26.21
CA SER A 308 11.84 4.97 26.61
C SER A 308 12.94 6.03 26.54
N ASP A 309 13.74 6.16 27.61
CA ASP A 309 14.90 7.07 27.64
C ASP A 309 14.58 8.53 27.24
N GLY A 310 13.38 9.01 27.56
CA GLY A 310 12.92 10.36 27.22
C GLY A 310 12.46 10.54 25.77
N GLN A 311 12.46 9.49 24.96
CA GLN A 311 12.01 9.47 23.57
C GLN A 311 10.65 8.77 23.45
N TYR A 312 9.79 9.32 22.60
CA TYR A 312 8.46 8.76 22.33
C TYR A 312 8.48 7.94 21.04
N SER A 313 7.82 6.78 21.05
CA SER A 313 7.49 6.02 19.85
C SER A 313 5.99 5.74 19.77
N ASN A 314 5.43 5.68 18.57
CA ASN A 314 4.07 5.21 18.34
C ASN A 314 4.03 3.69 18.55
N ALA A 315 3.13 3.15 19.38
CA ALA A 315 3.18 1.75 19.80
C ALA A 315 1.81 1.06 19.82
N ALA A 316 1.81 -0.23 19.52
CA ALA A 316 0.69 -1.12 19.79
C ALA A 316 1.00 -1.93 21.05
N ILE A 317 0.05 -1.96 21.98
CA ILE A 317 0.17 -2.61 23.28
C ILE A 317 -0.94 -3.66 23.37
N ALA A 318 -0.54 -4.91 23.57
CA ALA A 318 -1.43 -6.01 23.87
C ALA A 318 -1.36 -6.35 25.36
N LEU A 319 -2.53 -6.50 25.98
CA LEU A 319 -2.69 -7.06 27.31
C LEU A 319 -3.42 -8.39 27.17
N ASP A 320 -2.87 -9.46 27.73
CA ASP A 320 -3.55 -10.75 27.79
C ASP A 320 -4.55 -10.82 28.95
N GLU A 321 -5.22 -11.96 29.11
CA GLU A 321 -6.19 -12.21 30.19
C GLU A 321 -5.58 -12.14 31.62
N LYS A 322 -4.25 -12.20 31.75
CA LYS A 322 -3.52 -12.03 33.02
C LYS A 322 -3.04 -10.60 33.22
N GLY A 323 -3.17 -9.75 32.20
CA GLY A 323 -2.63 -8.39 32.17
C GLY A 323 -1.13 -8.34 31.86
N ASP A 324 -0.55 -9.42 31.33
CA ASP A 324 0.81 -9.42 30.83
C ASP A 324 0.87 -8.62 29.52
N LEU A 325 1.91 -7.79 29.40
CA LEU A 325 2.04 -6.82 28.32
C LEU A 325 2.95 -7.34 27.21
N SER A 326 2.46 -7.30 25.98
CA SER A 326 3.28 -7.39 24.76
C SER A 326 3.29 -6.06 24.02
N LEU A 327 4.42 -5.72 23.41
CA LEU A 327 4.67 -4.39 22.82
C LEU A 327 5.18 -4.53 21.39
N TYR A 328 4.64 -3.71 20.51
CA TYR A 328 5.20 -3.40 19.20
C TYR A 328 5.39 -1.88 19.08
N GLN A 329 6.55 -1.44 18.62
CA GLN A 329 6.83 -0.03 18.36
C GLN A 329 6.95 0.18 16.85
N LYS A 330 6.29 1.22 16.33
CA LYS A 330 6.27 1.57 14.91
C LYS A 330 7.68 1.73 14.37
N HIS A 331 8.03 0.98 13.35
CA HIS A 331 9.33 0.99 12.72
C HIS A 331 9.40 1.99 11.55
N HIS A 332 8.46 1.93 10.61
CA HIS A 332 8.42 2.82 9.44
C HIS A 332 7.61 4.09 9.73
N LEU A 333 8.31 5.18 10.02
CA LEU A 333 7.68 6.45 10.36
C LEU A 333 7.21 7.22 9.13
N VAL A 334 6.15 8.01 9.31
CA VAL A 334 5.61 8.91 8.28
C VAL A 334 6.44 10.19 8.18
N PRO A 335 7.04 10.50 7.02
CA PRO A 335 7.76 11.76 6.80
C PRO A 335 6.86 12.98 7.02
N PHE A 336 7.39 14.00 7.70
CA PHE A 336 6.69 15.27 8.02
C PHE A 336 5.46 15.14 8.94
N GLY A 337 5.09 13.92 9.33
CA GLY A 337 4.02 13.65 10.30
C GLY A 337 4.56 13.14 11.64
N GLU A 338 5.54 12.24 11.61
CA GLU A 338 6.13 11.60 12.79
C GLU A 338 7.61 11.94 12.98
N PHE A 339 8.29 12.37 11.92
CA PHE A 339 9.67 12.87 12.00
C PHE A 339 9.95 13.88 10.90
N VAL A 340 10.98 14.72 11.08
CA VAL A 340 11.46 15.63 10.04
C VAL A 340 12.54 14.97 9.20
N PRO A 341 12.34 14.82 7.87
CA PRO A 341 13.39 14.32 6.98
C PRO A 341 14.65 15.19 7.02
N TRP A 342 15.81 14.55 6.87
CA TRP A 342 17.11 15.23 6.88
C TRP A 342 17.15 16.36 5.86
N GLY A 343 17.61 17.55 6.28
CA GLY A 343 17.67 18.75 5.44
C GLY A 343 16.39 19.59 5.36
N PHE A 344 15.30 19.20 6.02
CA PHE A 344 14.02 19.92 5.99
C PHE A 344 13.62 20.58 7.31
N ARG A 345 14.46 20.54 8.34
CA ARG A 345 14.17 21.17 9.64
C ARG A 345 13.91 22.67 9.54
N TRP A 346 14.63 23.36 8.66
CA TRP A 346 14.43 24.79 8.38
C TRP A 346 12.98 25.11 7.95
N PHE A 347 12.33 24.21 7.21
CA PHE A 347 10.96 24.41 6.71
C PHE A 347 9.95 24.29 7.85
N ILE A 348 10.10 23.26 8.69
CA ILE A 348 9.25 23.03 9.86
C ILE A 348 9.37 24.19 10.86
N ASP A 349 10.60 24.64 11.12
CA ASP A 349 10.86 25.75 12.04
C ASP A 349 10.31 27.08 11.48
N ALA A 350 10.49 27.34 10.18
CA ALA A 350 9.93 28.53 9.52
C ALA A 350 8.38 28.54 9.57
N MET A 351 7.75 27.38 9.43
CA MET A 351 6.30 27.21 9.51
C MET A 351 5.77 27.09 10.94
N ARG A 352 6.65 27.06 11.96
CA ARG A 352 6.33 26.88 13.39
C ARG A 352 5.42 25.69 13.65
N ILE A 353 5.61 24.59 12.91
CA ILE A 353 4.81 23.37 13.09
C ILE A 353 5.29 22.67 14.38
N PRO A 354 4.45 22.53 15.42
CA PRO A 354 4.84 21.84 16.64
C PRO A 354 4.92 20.34 16.35
N MET A 355 6.14 19.82 16.21
CA MET A 355 6.38 18.41 15.95
C MET A 355 7.60 17.93 16.75
N THR A 356 7.41 16.83 17.48
CA THR A 356 8.46 16.07 18.14
C THR A 356 8.80 14.87 17.26
N ASP A 357 10.09 14.63 17.01
CA ASP A 357 10.51 13.46 16.26
C ASP A 357 10.26 12.19 17.10
N LEU A 358 9.46 11.28 16.56
CA LEU A 358 9.26 9.97 17.15
C LEU A 358 10.46 9.07 16.87
N GLN A 359 10.75 8.18 17.81
CA GLN A 359 11.77 7.16 17.65
C GLN A 359 11.19 5.93 16.94
N PRO A 360 11.86 5.38 15.91
CA PRO A 360 11.46 4.11 15.31
C PRO A 360 11.67 2.95 16.30
N GLY A 361 10.79 1.97 16.23
CA GLY A 361 10.85 0.73 17.01
C GLY A 361 12.05 -0.16 16.66
N ASN A 362 12.32 -1.13 17.53
CA ASN A 362 13.40 -2.10 17.32
C ASN A 362 12.90 -3.35 16.57
N GLU A 363 13.75 -3.96 15.76
CA GLU A 363 13.42 -5.15 14.95
C GLU A 363 13.02 -6.37 15.81
N SER A 364 13.46 -6.44 17.07
CA SER A 364 13.14 -7.57 17.96
C SER A 364 11.68 -7.66 18.42
N GLN A 365 10.82 -6.69 18.09
CA GLN A 365 9.45 -6.56 18.62
C GLN A 365 8.35 -6.82 17.56
N LEU A 366 8.71 -7.37 16.39
CA LEU A 366 7.83 -7.39 15.22
C LEU A 366 6.71 -8.45 15.24
N ALA A 367 6.75 -9.40 16.20
CA ALA A 367 5.68 -10.36 16.45
C ALA A 367 5.29 -10.34 17.94
N MET A 368 3.99 -10.44 18.23
CA MET A 368 3.48 -10.46 19.60
C MET A 368 2.49 -11.60 19.85
N ASN A 369 2.30 -11.96 21.12
CA ASN A 369 1.21 -12.86 21.51
C ASN A 369 -0.05 -12.05 21.75
N PHE A 370 -1.16 -12.44 21.12
CA PHE A 370 -2.46 -11.84 21.33
C PHE A 370 -3.54 -12.93 21.36
N ALA A 371 -4.29 -13.00 22.45
CA ALA A 371 -5.33 -14.02 22.69
C ALA A 371 -4.85 -15.46 22.44
N GLY A 372 -3.60 -15.78 22.79
CA GLY A 372 -3.01 -17.11 22.62
C GLY A 372 -2.45 -17.41 21.23
N HIS A 373 -2.55 -16.46 20.28
CA HIS A 373 -2.02 -16.59 18.94
C HIS A 373 -0.79 -15.71 18.71
N SER A 374 0.13 -16.17 17.87
CA SER A 374 1.22 -15.34 17.35
C SER A 374 0.65 -14.38 16.30
N VAL A 375 0.85 -13.08 16.45
CA VAL A 375 0.32 -12.06 15.53
C VAL A 375 1.43 -11.10 15.11
N ALA A 376 1.42 -10.71 13.84
CA ALA A 376 2.24 -9.61 13.35
C ALA A 376 1.38 -8.33 13.37
N VAL A 377 1.91 -7.25 13.95
CA VAL A 377 1.21 -5.97 14.04
C VAL A 377 2.00 -4.91 13.29
N ASN A 378 1.31 -4.09 12.50
CA ASN A 378 1.87 -2.89 11.89
C ASN A 378 0.93 -1.69 12.13
N LEU A 379 1.48 -0.49 12.08
CA LEU A 379 0.77 0.76 12.35
C LEU A 379 0.65 1.62 11.09
N CYS A 380 -0.60 1.87 10.67
CA CYS A 380 -0.95 2.89 9.69
C CYS A 380 -0.21 2.77 8.35
N TYR A 381 0.76 3.66 8.14
CA TYR A 381 1.56 3.78 6.93
C TYR A 381 2.42 2.54 6.64
N GLU A 382 2.80 1.77 7.66
CA GLU A 382 3.60 0.54 7.51
C GLU A 382 2.92 -0.52 6.63
N ASN A 383 1.58 -0.49 6.56
CA ASN A 383 0.81 -1.42 5.74
C ASN A 383 1.22 -1.39 4.25
N LEU A 384 1.73 -0.26 3.78
CA LEU A 384 2.21 -0.07 2.41
C LEU A 384 3.45 -0.89 2.06
N PHE A 385 4.20 -1.33 3.07
CA PHE A 385 5.53 -1.90 2.89
C PHE A 385 5.50 -3.40 3.19
N GLY A 386 5.60 -4.21 2.14
CA GLY A 386 5.69 -5.67 2.30
C GLY A 386 6.88 -6.12 3.13
N SER A 387 7.97 -5.37 3.07
CA SER A 387 9.15 -5.62 3.90
C SER A 387 8.85 -5.56 5.40
N GLU A 388 7.91 -4.72 5.85
CA GLU A 388 7.52 -4.67 7.27
C GLU A 388 6.82 -5.96 7.69
N TRP A 389 5.97 -6.50 6.83
CA TRP A 389 5.33 -7.79 7.10
C TRP A 389 6.32 -8.95 7.02
N ILE A 390 7.27 -8.92 6.09
CA ILE A 390 8.31 -9.95 5.96
C ILE A 390 9.18 -10.00 7.22
N ARG A 391 9.63 -8.86 7.76
CA ARG A 391 10.48 -8.86 8.95
C ARG A 391 9.82 -9.49 10.17
N ALA A 392 8.48 -9.43 10.30
CA ALA A 392 7.79 -10.12 11.38
C ALA A 392 8.02 -11.65 11.34
N TRP A 393 8.23 -12.23 10.15
CA TRP A 393 8.52 -13.65 9.97
C TRP A 393 9.92 -14.09 10.41
N ASP A 394 10.87 -13.16 10.49
CA ASP A 394 12.22 -13.47 10.97
C ASP A 394 12.25 -13.85 12.46
N HIS A 395 11.19 -13.47 13.20
CA HIS A 395 11.09 -13.67 14.64
C HIS A 395 10.05 -14.72 15.04
N ALA A 396 8.91 -14.78 14.36
CA ALA A 396 7.90 -15.81 14.57
C ALA A 396 7.08 -16.03 13.28
N SER A 397 6.52 -17.24 13.07
CA SER A 397 5.50 -17.44 12.03
C SER A 397 4.17 -16.88 12.57
N PRO A 398 3.69 -15.70 12.10
CA PRO A 398 2.45 -15.13 12.59
C PRO A 398 1.27 -15.96 12.10
N GLU A 399 0.25 -16.12 12.92
CA GLU A 399 -0.99 -16.82 12.56
C GLU A 399 -2.05 -15.88 11.95
N LEU A 400 -1.92 -14.58 12.26
CA LEU A 400 -2.72 -13.50 11.67
C LEU A 400 -1.95 -12.17 11.64
N LEU A 401 -2.41 -11.26 10.80
CA LEU A 401 -1.88 -9.90 10.67
C LEU A 401 -2.89 -8.91 11.26
N ILE A 402 -2.40 -7.89 11.98
CA ILE A 402 -3.23 -6.80 12.48
C ILE A 402 -2.62 -5.49 12.05
N ASN A 403 -3.41 -4.64 11.41
CA ASN A 403 -3.04 -3.27 11.14
C ASN A 403 -3.92 -2.32 11.95
N LEU A 404 -3.31 -1.47 12.78
CA LEU A 404 -4.03 -0.40 13.48
C LEU A 404 -3.76 0.93 12.77
N SER A 405 -4.80 1.67 12.41
CA SER A 405 -4.66 2.90 11.62
C SER A 405 -5.55 4.05 12.09
N ASN A 406 -5.10 5.28 11.88
CA ASN A 406 -5.93 6.47 11.95
C ASN A 406 -5.98 7.15 10.58
N LEU A 407 -7.05 6.91 9.82
CA LEU A 407 -7.20 7.43 8.45
C LEU A 407 -7.99 8.74 8.38
N LYS A 408 -8.43 9.29 9.51
CA LYS A 408 -9.18 10.55 9.61
C LYS A 408 -8.40 11.75 9.05
N TRP A 409 -7.07 11.64 9.01
CA TRP A 409 -6.17 12.62 8.40
C TRP A 409 -6.36 12.80 6.90
N PHE A 410 -6.88 11.79 6.20
CA PHE A 410 -6.88 11.71 4.74
C PHE A 410 -8.28 11.84 4.10
N GLY A 411 -9.26 12.24 4.91
CA GLY A 411 -10.64 12.36 4.50
C GLY A 411 -11.37 11.02 4.46
N PRO A 412 -12.67 11.05 4.11
CA PRO A 412 -13.61 10.00 4.51
C PRO A 412 -13.48 8.69 3.72
N VAL A 413 -13.15 8.73 2.43
CA VAL A 413 -13.42 7.57 1.54
C VAL A 413 -12.18 7.09 0.80
N LYS A 414 -11.56 7.95 -0.01
CA LYS A 414 -10.61 7.49 -1.04
C LYS A 414 -9.35 6.85 -0.47
N ALA A 415 -8.71 7.50 0.51
CA ALA A 415 -7.51 6.97 1.15
C ALA A 415 -7.83 5.69 1.94
N ALA A 416 -8.96 5.66 2.65
CA ALA A 416 -9.41 4.49 3.40
C ALA A 416 -9.59 3.26 2.50
N SER A 417 -10.26 3.40 1.37
CA SER A 417 -10.47 2.27 0.46
C SER A 417 -9.22 1.84 -0.29
N GLN A 418 -8.33 2.77 -0.62
CA GLN A 418 -7.03 2.42 -1.17
C GLN A 418 -6.16 1.67 -0.16
N HIS A 419 -6.21 2.05 1.11
CA HIS A 419 -5.50 1.39 2.20
C HIS A 419 -6.03 -0.02 2.46
N LEU A 420 -7.35 -0.24 2.38
CA LEU A 420 -7.93 -1.57 2.44
C LEU A 420 -7.50 -2.47 1.26
N GLN A 421 -7.40 -1.94 0.03
CA GLN A 421 -6.85 -2.70 -1.11
C GLN A 421 -5.40 -3.14 -0.89
N ILE A 422 -4.60 -2.29 -0.23
CA ILE A 422 -3.23 -2.64 0.15
C ILE A 422 -3.25 -3.80 1.16
N SER A 423 -4.10 -3.71 2.19
CA SER A 423 -4.33 -4.79 3.16
C SER A 423 -4.72 -6.13 2.51
N GLN A 424 -5.60 -6.11 1.50
CA GLN A 424 -5.94 -7.31 0.73
C GLN A 424 -4.69 -7.95 0.07
N MET A 425 -3.82 -7.12 -0.51
CA MET A 425 -2.58 -7.58 -1.11
C MET A 425 -1.61 -8.15 -0.06
N ARG A 426 -1.52 -7.55 1.13
CA ARG A 426 -0.67 -8.07 2.22
C ARG A 426 -1.11 -9.46 2.65
N ALA A 427 -2.42 -9.66 2.83
CA ALA A 427 -2.99 -10.96 3.20
C ALA A 427 -2.67 -12.04 2.15
N LEU A 428 -2.83 -11.71 0.86
CA LEU A 428 -2.46 -12.60 -0.26
C LEU A 428 -0.98 -12.96 -0.27
N GLU A 429 -0.10 -11.96 -0.11
CA GLU A 429 1.34 -12.13 -0.13
C GLU A 429 1.85 -13.08 0.94
N THR A 430 1.32 -12.98 2.16
CA THR A 430 1.75 -13.77 3.31
C THR A 430 0.94 -15.05 3.50
N ALA A 431 -0.17 -15.22 2.76
CA ALA A 431 -1.19 -16.23 3.04
C ALA A 431 -1.59 -16.24 4.52
N ARG A 432 -1.94 -15.06 5.04
CA ARG A 432 -2.44 -14.89 6.43
C ARG A 432 -3.64 -13.96 6.44
N PRO A 433 -4.64 -14.24 7.30
CA PRO A 433 -5.77 -13.32 7.48
C PRO A 433 -5.26 -11.99 8.04
N LEU A 434 -5.93 -10.89 7.69
CA LEU A 434 -5.59 -9.56 8.14
C LEU A 434 -6.81 -8.85 8.74
N LEU A 435 -6.62 -8.29 9.93
CA LEU A 435 -7.55 -7.37 10.57
C LEU A 435 -7.06 -5.93 10.38
N SER A 436 -7.80 -5.13 9.61
CA SER A 436 -7.56 -3.69 9.51
C SER A 436 -8.49 -2.98 10.46
N VAL A 437 -7.95 -2.39 11.53
CA VAL A 437 -8.73 -1.73 12.58
C VAL A 437 -8.41 -0.26 12.57
N THR A 438 -9.40 0.54 12.19
CA THR A 438 -9.17 1.95 11.88
C THR A 438 -10.02 2.86 12.75
N ASN A 439 -9.53 4.06 13.03
CA ASN A 439 -10.29 5.05 13.79
C ASN A 439 -11.55 5.52 13.03
N SER A 440 -11.42 5.80 11.73
CA SER A 440 -12.53 6.32 10.90
C SER A 440 -12.52 5.81 9.45
N GLY A 441 -11.58 4.92 9.12
CA GLY A 441 -11.44 4.33 7.79
C GLY A 441 -12.36 3.11 7.63
N GLU A 442 -11.98 2.18 6.75
CA GLU A 442 -12.69 0.91 6.60
C GLU A 442 -12.10 -0.12 7.56
N THR A 443 -12.70 -0.26 8.75
CA THR A 443 -12.38 -1.37 9.66
C THR A 443 -12.91 -2.68 9.08
N ALA A 444 -12.03 -3.65 8.85
CA ALA A 444 -12.33 -4.82 8.04
C ALA A 444 -11.60 -6.10 8.48
N TYR A 445 -12.23 -7.24 8.21
CA TYR A 445 -11.62 -8.56 8.21
C TYR A 445 -11.38 -9.02 6.77
N VAL A 446 -10.12 -9.28 6.45
CA VAL A 446 -9.64 -9.84 5.19
C VAL A 446 -9.14 -11.27 5.43
N ASP A 447 -9.60 -12.23 4.64
CA ASP A 447 -9.13 -13.62 4.74
C ASP A 447 -7.71 -13.81 4.17
N ALA A 448 -7.14 -15.01 4.33
CA ALA A 448 -5.81 -15.34 3.82
C ALA A 448 -5.70 -15.35 2.28
N HIS A 449 -6.82 -15.23 1.55
CA HIS A 449 -6.88 -15.10 0.10
C HIS A 449 -7.10 -13.64 -0.34
N GLY A 450 -7.01 -12.67 0.57
CA GLY A 450 -7.18 -11.25 0.29
C GLY A 450 -8.63 -10.85 0.03
N VAL A 451 -9.62 -11.67 0.39
CA VAL A 451 -11.04 -11.35 0.23
C VAL A 451 -11.52 -10.60 1.48
N VAL A 452 -12.18 -9.47 1.29
CA VAL A 452 -12.84 -8.75 2.39
C VAL A 452 -14.10 -9.52 2.81
N VAL A 453 -14.05 -10.17 3.96
CA VAL A 453 -15.15 -10.98 4.51
C VAL A 453 -16.23 -10.07 5.12
N LYS A 454 -15.81 -9.06 5.88
CA LYS A 454 -16.70 -8.12 6.57
C LYS A 454 -15.99 -6.78 6.76
N ARG A 455 -16.73 -5.67 6.64
CA ARG A 455 -16.20 -4.31 6.85
C ARG A 455 -17.26 -3.36 7.39
N LEU A 456 -16.81 -2.35 8.12
CA LEU A 456 -17.58 -1.17 8.50
C LEU A 456 -17.48 -0.09 7.41
N ALA A 457 -18.49 0.78 7.34
CA ALA A 457 -18.42 1.99 6.53
C ALA A 457 -17.44 2.99 7.16
N THR A 458 -16.98 3.96 6.39
CA THR A 458 -16.07 5.00 6.89
C THR A 458 -16.83 6.09 7.64
N ASP A 459 -16.13 6.81 8.51
CA ASP A 459 -16.63 7.96 9.28
C ASP A 459 -17.91 7.69 10.11
N ILE A 460 -18.07 6.46 10.60
CA ILE A 460 -19.11 6.08 11.57
C ILE A 460 -18.47 5.60 12.88
N ASP A 461 -19.14 5.89 13.99
CA ASP A 461 -18.91 5.24 15.28
C ASP A 461 -19.62 3.88 15.27
N ALA A 462 -18.85 2.81 15.32
CA ALA A 462 -19.36 1.44 15.30
C ALA A 462 -18.37 0.43 15.88
N THR A 463 -18.90 -0.74 16.24
CA THR A 463 -18.12 -1.94 16.55
C THR A 463 -18.50 -3.08 15.63
N MET A 464 -17.59 -4.03 15.44
CA MET A 464 -17.81 -5.19 14.60
C MET A 464 -17.16 -6.43 15.22
N ASP A 465 -17.99 -7.42 15.56
CA ASP A 465 -17.51 -8.73 15.96
C ASP A 465 -17.26 -9.60 14.72
N VAL A 466 -16.12 -10.27 14.70
CA VAL A 466 -15.69 -11.21 13.66
C VAL A 466 -15.03 -12.44 14.26
N THR A 467 -15.35 -13.62 13.73
CA THR A 467 -14.59 -14.85 13.99
C THR A 467 -13.55 -15.01 12.89
N VAL A 468 -12.28 -14.95 13.28
CA VAL A 468 -11.13 -15.03 12.39
C VAL A 468 -10.58 -16.44 12.42
N THR A 469 -10.43 -17.05 11.26
CA THR A 469 -9.73 -18.33 11.13
C THR A 469 -8.23 -18.04 11.10
N THR A 470 -7.52 -18.39 12.16
CA THR A 470 -6.06 -18.24 12.21
C THR A 470 -5.40 -19.29 11.32
N MET A 471 -4.23 -18.98 10.75
CA MET A 471 -3.60 -19.86 9.76
C MET A 471 -2.18 -20.24 10.18
N LYS A 472 -1.79 -21.50 9.99
CA LYS A 472 -0.41 -21.98 10.14
C LYS A 472 0.11 -22.55 8.82
N GLY A 473 1.41 -22.61 8.70
CA GLY A 473 2.08 -23.11 7.50
C GLY A 473 3.40 -22.42 7.28
N GLU A 474 4.11 -22.87 6.26
CA GLU A 474 5.37 -22.25 5.87
C GLU A 474 5.18 -20.83 5.34
N ALA A 475 6.27 -20.06 5.40
CA ALA A 475 6.37 -18.80 4.69
C ALA A 475 6.17 -19.01 3.18
N THR A 476 5.36 -18.15 2.55
CA THR A 476 5.22 -18.10 1.10
C THR A 476 6.59 -17.80 0.45
N PRO A 477 6.80 -18.13 -0.83
CA PRO A 477 8.04 -17.76 -1.52
C PRO A 477 8.30 -16.25 -1.49
N TYR A 478 7.25 -15.43 -1.54
CA TYR A 478 7.35 -13.99 -1.36
C TYR A 478 7.90 -13.63 0.01
N VAL A 479 7.40 -14.23 1.09
CA VAL A 479 7.94 -13.97 2.44
C VAL A 479 9.41 -14.37 2.53
N LYS A 480 9.81 -15.47 1.87
CA LYS A 480 11.20 -15.96 1.89
C LYS A 480 12.17 -15.09 1.09
N TRP A 481 11.75 -14.48 -0.01
CA TRP A 481 12.64 -13.78 -0.96
C TRP A 481 12.34 -12.29 -1.16
N GLY A 482 11.24 -11.80 -0.61
CA GLY A 482 10.72 -10.45 -0.83
C GLY A 482 10.49 -10.14 -2.30
N ASP A 483 10.80 -8.90 -2.68
CA ASP A 483 10.57 -8.39 -4.04
C ASP A 483 11.65 -8.85 -5.05
N TRP A 484 12.73 -9.48 -4.59
CA TRP A 484 13.89 -9.81 -5.41
C TRP A 484 13.58 -10.64 -6.66
N PRO A 485 12.73 -11.68 -6.63
CA PRO A 485 12.39 -12.43 -7.84
C PRO A 485 11.80 -11.54 -8.94
N ALA A 486 10.90 -10.61 -8.58
CA ALA A 486 10.30 -9.68 -9.53
C ALA A 486 11.33 -8.66 -10.06
N VAL A 487 12.19 -8.14 -9.18
CA VAL A 487 13.25 -7.20 -9.54
C VAL A 487 14.28 -7.84 -10.48
N ILE A 488 14.73 -9.06 -10.17
CA ILE A 488 15.67 -9.81 -11.00
C ILE A 488 15.06 -10.10 -12.38
N LEU A 489 13.81 -10.57 -12.42
CA LEU A 489 13.13 -10.83 -13.69
C LEU A 489 13.00 -9.57 -14.55
N ALA A 490 12.59 -8.44 -13.96
CA ALA A 490 12.54 -7.16 -14.65
C ALA A 490 13.93 -6.74 -15.17
N PHE A 491 14.99 -6.91 -14.36
CA PHE A 491 16.35 -6.59 -14.79
C PHE A 491 16.81 -7.47 -15.97
N LEU A 492 16.52 -8.77 -15.93
CA LEU A 492 16.82 -9.69 -17.03
C LEU A 492 16.04 -9.34 -18.31
N MET A 493 14.78 -8.94 -18.21
CA MET A 493 13.98 -8.46 -19.34
C MET A 493 14.59 -7.21 -19.97
N LEU A 494 15.11 -6.27 -19.17
CA LEU A 494 15.84 -5.11 -19.68
C LEU A 494 17.10 -5.54 -20.42
N ILE A 495 17.94 -6.39 -19.83
CA ILE A 495 19.16 -6.89 -20.47
C ILE A 495 18.83 -7.53 -21.82
N ALA A 496 17.79 -8.38 -21.87
CA ALA A 496 17.37 -9.01 -23.13
C ALA A 496 16.97 -7.96 -24.18
N ALA A 497 16.23 -6.92 -23.80
CA ALA A 497 15.85 -5.83 -24.69
C ALA A 497 17.06 -5.03 -25.23
N PHE A 498 18.08 -4.80 -24.39
CA PHE A 498 19.33 -4.18 -24.81
C PHE A 498 20.13 -5.06 -25.78
N ILE A 499 20.24 -6.36 -25.49
CA ILE A 499 20.92 -7.33 -26.37
C ILE A 499 20.24 -7.39 -27.74
N CYS A 500 18.91 -7.47 -27.79
CA CYS A 500 18.16 -7.45 -29.06
C CYS A 500 18.46 -6.19 -29.87
N THR A 501 18.48 -5.02 -29.22
CA THR A 501 18.79 -3.74 -29.87
C THR A 501 20.22 -3.72 -30.43
N PHE A 502 21.19 -4.25 -29.69
CA PHE A 502 22.59 -4.29 -30.13
C PHE A 502 22.80 -5.28 -31.29
N ALA A 503 22.16 -6.44 -31.24
CA ALA A 503 22.19 -7.44 -32.30
C ALA A 503 21.60 -6.88 -33.61
N GLU A 504 20.46 -6.20 -33.56
CA GLU A 504 19.86 -5.53 -34.72
C GLU A 504 20.80 -4.48 -35.32
N LYS A 505 21.42 -3.63 -34.49
CA LYS A 505 22.39 -2.63 -34.96
C LYS A 505 23.62 -3.24 -35.61
N ARG A 506 24.07 -4.41 -35.16
CA ARG A 506 25.18 -5.14 -35.80
C ARG A 506 24.77 -5.73 -37.14
N LEU A 507 23.60 -6.36 -37.21
CA LEU A 507 23.04 -6.94 -38.45
C LEU A 507 22.72 -5.89 -39.51
N GLN A 508 22.50 -4.63 -39.14
CA GLN A 508 22.31 -3.53 -40.08
C GLN A 508 23.62 -2.91 -40.58
N LYS A 509 24.76 -3.21 -39.94
CA LYS A 509 26.08 -2.65 -40.27
C LYS A 509 26.98 -3.61 -41.07
N GLY A 510 26.69 -4.91 -41.02
CA GLY A 510 27.31 -5.93 -41.87
C GLY A 510 26.36 -6.33 -42.96
#